data_AF-A0A968MWM4-F1
#
_entry.id   AF-A0A968MWM4-F1
#
_cell.length_a   1.000
_cell.length_b   1.000
_cell.length_c   1.000
_cell.angle_alpha   90.00
_cell.angle_beta   90.00
_cell.angle_gamma   90.00
#
_symmetry.space_group_name_H-M   'P 1'
#
loop_
_entity.id
_entity.type
_entity.pdbx_description
1 polymer ?
#
loop_
_entity_poly.entity_id
_entity_poly.type
_entity_poly.pdbx_seq_one_letter_code
_entity_poly.pdbx_strand_id
1 'polypeptide(L)' 'NLLSPPVYTRPADYDGWKVPDVLLSGNQKNIDDWRFEQSLERTRRLRPDLLKEGE' A
#
# COMPACT_ATOMS: atom_id res chain seq x y z
N ASN A 1 -9.26 -4.96 -10.70
CA ASN A 1 -8.39 -6.04 -10.17
C ASN A 1 -7.02 -5.50 -9.81
N LEU A 2 -6.83 -4.94 -8.62
CA LEU A 2 -5.51 -4.50 -8.14
C LEU A 2 -5.03 -5.41 -7.00
N LEU A 3 -3.72 -5.51 -6.83
CA LEU A 3 -3.11 -6.25 -5.72
C LEU A 3 -3.32 -5.50 -4.41
N SER A 4 -3.57 -6.24 -3.32
CA SER A 4 -3.73 -5.63 -2.00
C SER A 4 -2.49 -4.80 -1.59
N PRO A 5 -2.69 -3.64 -0.95
CA PRO A 5 -1.61 -2.84 -0.41
C PRO A 5 -0.89 -3.57 0.73
N PRO A 6 0.34 -3.15 1.09
CA PRO A 6 1.05 -3.70 2.23
C PRO A 6 0.29 -3.42 3.53
N VAL A 7 0.25 -4.41 4.41
CA VAL A 7 -0.46 -4.36 5.70
C VAL A 7 0.57 -4.32 6.82
N TYR A 8 0.39 -3.38 7.73
CA TYR A 8 1.23 -3.19 8.91
C TYR A 8 0.41 -3.42 10.17
N THR A 9 1.05 -3.91 11.21
CA THR A 9 0.46 -4.10 12.54
C THR A 9 1.44 -3.65 13.60
N ARG A 10 1.04 -3.67 14.87
CA ARG A 10 1.91 -3.35 16.00
C ARG A 10 2.99 -4.43 16.15
N PRO A 11 4.23 -4.06 16.56
CA PRO A 11 4.70 -2.72 16.98
C PRO A 11 5.05 -1.78 15.81
N ALA A 12 5.10 -0.47 16.07
CA ALA A 12 5.37 0.55 15.05
C ALA A 12 6.82 0.51 14.48
N ASP A 13 7.75 -0.06 15.24
CA ASP A 13 9.10 -0.39 14.80
C ASP A 13 9.37 -1.86 15.15
N TYR A 14 9.71 -2.65 14.14
CA TYR A 14 10.06 -4.05 14.32
C TYR A 14 11.33 -4.36 13.52
N ASP A 15 12.41 -4.75 14.21
CA ASP A 15 13.68 -5.13 13.58
C ASP A 15 14.27 -4.05 12.64
N GLY A 16 14.02 -2.77 12.94
CA GLY A 16 14.42 -1.61 12.11
C GLY A 16 13.44 -1.27 10.99
N TRP A 17 12.35 -2.02 10.84
CA TRP A 17 11.27 -1.75 9.90
C TRP A 17 10.23 -0.86 10.57
N LYS A 18 10.12 0.37 10.07
CA LYS A 18 9.18 1.36 10.59
C LYS A 18 7.88 1.36 9.79
N VAL A 19 6.78 1.43 10.52
CA VAL A 19 5.47 1.67 9.93
C VAL A 19 5.47 3.09 9.34
N PRO A 20 4.98 3.28 8.10
CA PRO A 20 4.87 4.60 7.49
C PRO A 20 4.07 5.59 8.35
N ASP A 21 4.58 6.82 8.50
CA ASP A 21 3.96 7.86 9.32
C ASP A 21 2.52 8.18 8.88
N VAL A 22 2.23 8.03 7.58
CA VAL A 22 0.87 8.20 7.04
C VAL A 22 -0.14 7.24 7.70
N LEU A 23 0.27 6.01 8.02
CA LEU A 23 -0.56 5.03 8.71
C LEU A 23 -0.72 5.32 10.21
N LEU A 24 0.22 6.09 10.79
CA LEU A 24 0.19 6.53 12.19
C LEU A 24 -0.53 7.88 12.37
N SER A 25 -0.73 8.64 11.28
CA SER A 25 -1.28 9.99 11.30
C SER A 25 -2.75 10.09 11.74
N GLY A 26 -3.50 8.98 11.70
CA GLY A 26 -4.95 8.96 11.96
C GLY A 26 -5.81 9.64 10.90
N ASN A 27 -5.22 10.14 9.80
CA ASN A 27 -5.95 10.75 8.70
C ASN A 27 -6.41 9.69 7.70
N GLN A 28 -7.69 9.31 7.78
CA GLN A 28 -8.28 8.26 6.96
C GLN A 28 -8.12 8.51 5.45
N LYS A 29 -8.31 9.76 4.99
CA LYS A 29 -8.18 10.10 3.57
C LYS A 29 -6.76 9.85 3.07
N ASN A 30 -5.75 10.32 3.82
CA ASN A 30 -4.35 10.12 3.44
C ASN A 30 -3.96 8.64 3.47
N ILE A 31 -4.52 7.87 4.40
CA ILE A 31 -4.30 6.42 4.49
C ILE A 31 -4.87 5.71 3.26
N ASP A 32 -6.07 6.09 2.83
CA ASP A 32 -6.73 5.48 1.68
C ASP A 32 -6.03 5.84 0.36
N ASP A 33 -5.64 7.11 0.21
CA ASP A 33 -4.84 7.58 -0.94
C ASP A 33 -3.52 6.80 -1.01
N TRP A 34 -2.80 6.68 0.11
CA TRP A 34 -1.55 5.92 0.19
C TRP A 34 -1.73 4.42 -0.12
N ARG A 35 -2.79 3.80 0.42
CA ARG A 35 -3.11 2.39 0.13
C ARG A 35 -3.39 2.17 -1.35
N PHE A 36 -4.08 3.08 -2.00
CA PHE A 36 -4.36 3.00 -3.43
C PHE A 36 -3.07 3.11 -4.25
N GLU A 37 -2.21 4.08 -3.94
CA GLU A 37 -0.91 4.25 -4.60
C GLU A 37 -0.02 3.01 -4.46
N GLN A 38 0.08 2.46 -3.25
CA GLN A 38 0.87 1.25 -2.99
C GLN A 38 0.31 0.01 -3.69
N SER A 39 -1.03 -0.10 -3.76
CA SER A 39 -1.70 -1.16 -4.52
C SER A 39 -1.38 -1.06 -6.01
N LEU A 40 -1.42 0.14 -6.60
CA LEU A 40 -1.06 0.38 -7.99
C LEU A 40 0.40 0.08 -8.27
N GLU A 41 1.32 0.59 -7.44
CA GLU A 41 2.76 0.35 -7.57
C GLU A 41 3.08 -1.15 -7.51
N ARG A 42 2.52 -1.84 -6.52
CA ARG A 42 2.70 -3.28 -6.33
C ARG A 42 2.14 -4.07 -7.51
N THR A 43 0.98 -3.66 -8.04
CA THR A 43 0.39 -4.26 -9.25
C THR A 43 1.29 -4.04 -10.46
N ARG A 44 1.75 -2.80 -10.73
CA ARG A 44 2.69 -2.51 -11.82
C ARG A 44 3.97 -3.33 -11.75
N ARG A 45 4.52 -3.51 -10.55
CA ARG A 45 5.78 -4.23 -10.34
C ARG A 45 5.64 -5.75 -10.45
N LEU A 46 4.60 -6.33 -9.84
CA LEU A 46 4.46 -7.78 -9.71
C LEU A 46 3.57 -8.41 -10.78
N ARG A 47 2.52 -7.71 -11.18
CA ARG A 47 1.50 -8.20 -12.12
C ARG A 47 1.07 -7.06 -13.07
N PRO A 48 1.98 -6.58 -13.94
CA PRO A 48 1.65 -5.55 -14.91
C PRO A 48 0.56 -6.00 -15.90
N ASP A 49 0.34 -7.31 -16.03
CA ASP A 49 -0.73 -7.93 -16.79
C ASP A 49 -2.13 -7.54 -16.28
N LEU A 50 -2.34 -7.42 -14.96
CA LEU A 50 -3.64 -7.04 -14.38
C LEU A 50 -4.06 -5.59 -14.70
N LEU A 51 -3.11 -4.77 -15.15
CA LEU A 51 -3.36 -3.39 -15.58
C LEU A 51 -3.64 -3.28 -17.08
N LYS A 52 -3.32 -4.33 -17.85
CA LYS A 52 -3.50 -4.36 -19.31
C LYS A 52 -4.84 -4.98 -19.72
N GLU A 53 -5.46 -5.80 -18.89
CA GLU A 53 -6.80 -6.38 -19.15
C GLU A 53 -7.96 -5.38 -18.99
N GLY A 54 -7.68 -4.08 -19.02
CA GLY A 54 -8.66 -2.99 -18.91
C GLY A 54 -8.86 -2.20 -20.21
N GLU A 55 -8.50 -2.76 -21.36
CA GLU A 55 -8.97 -2.31 -22.69
C GLU A 55 -10.18 -3.13 -23.14
#